data_AF-A0A967LA36-F1
#
_entry.id   AF-A0A967LA36-F1
#
_cell.length_a   1.000
_cell.length_b   1.000
_cell.length_c   1.000
_cell.angle_alpha   90.00
_cell.angle_beta   90.00
_cell.angle_gamma   90.00
#
_symmetry.space_group_name_H-M   'P 1'
#
loop_
_entity.id
_entity.type
_entity.pdbx_description
1 polymer ?
#
loop_
_entity_poly.entity_id
_entity_poly.type
_entity_poly.pdbx_seq_one_letter_code
_entity_poly.pdbx_strand_id
1 'polypeptide(L)'
;HRERAREWTGPMRERRAREEKHPVLDFLNTYYQLSLGKLEAWHPGPGVRLEDCPEARRQFSSRHYRFAGGWCALDPSRLEEKARRRLQFMIRLLRATDDRPPNFACHGLHEWAMVYRGTMVRHRETVPFRCDFRRKRSIGWSNPAAFVALTSTPSDFSLRRRNR
;
A
#
# COMPACT_ATOMS: atom_id res chain seq x y z
N HIS A 1 15.71 -1.95 -11.09
CA HIS A 1 14.77 -1.62 -9.99
C HIS A 1 14.21 -0.21 -10.12
N ARG A 2 15.07 0.83 -10.06
CA ARG A 2 14.62 2.23 -10.07
C ARG A 2 13.73 2.58 -11.25
N GLU A 3 14.06 2.12 -12.46
CA GLU A 3 13.25 2.33 -13.67
C GLU A 3 11.84 1.76 -13.51
N ARG A 4 11.72 0.48 -13.15
CA ARG A 4 10.43 -0.16 -12.82
C ARG A 4 9.63 0.59 -11.74
N ALA A 5 10.31 1.09 -10.70
CA ALA A 5 9.63 1.89 -9.67
C ALA A 5 9.13 3.22 -10.23
N ARG A 6 9.90 3.87 -11.11
CA ARG A 6 9.57 5.16 -11.73
C ARG A 6 8.37 5.11 -12.68
N GLU A 7 8.04 3.96 -13.25
CA GLU A 7 6.77 3.77 -13.97
C GLU A 7 5.56 4.18 -13.10
N TRP A 8 5.64 3.94 -11.79
CA TRP A 8 4.57 4.26 -10.84
C TRP A 8 4.83 5.55 -10.07
N THR A 9 6.08 5.83 -9.68
CA THR A 9 6.42 7.00 -8.88
C THR A 9 6.57 8.29 -9.70
N GLY A 10 6.96 8.19 -10.97
CA GLY A 10 7.14 9.32 -11.90
C GLY A 10 5.87 10.14 -12.09
N PRO A 11 4.76 9.54 -12.54
CA PRO A 11 3.49 10.24 -12.70
C PRO A 11 3.00 10.92 -11.41
N MET A 12 3.24 10.31 -10.24
CA MET A 12 2.88 10.91 -8.95
C MET A 12 3.72 12.16 -8.66
N ARG A 13 5.01 12.18 -9.02
CA ARG A 13 5.89 13.34 -8.85
C ARG A 13 5.48 14.48 -9.78
N GLU A 14 5.25 14.18 -11.05
CA GLU A 14 4.85 15.16 -12.06
C GLU A 14 3.53 15.84 -11.71
N ARG A 15 2.56 15.07 -11.21
CA ARG A 15 1.30 15.62 -10.71
C ARG A 15 1.49 16.54 -9.50
N ARG A 16 2.31 16.13 -8.52
CA ARG A 16 2.61 16.97 -7.35
C ARG A 16 3.32 18.27 -7.73
N ALA A 17 4.22 18.22 -8.70
CA ALA A 17 4.89 19.42 -9.21
C ALA A 17 3.94 20.40 -9.90
N ARG A 18 2.84 19.90 -10.49
CA ARG A 18 1.75 20.68 -11.07
C ARG A 18 0.61 20.98 -10.10
N GLU A 19 0.74 20.61 -8.83
CA GLU A 19 -0.29 20.76 -7.79
C GLU A 19 -1.63 20.06 -8.10
N GLU A 20 -1.60 19.04 -8.97
CA GLU A 20 -2.78 18.30 -9.40
C GLU A 20 -3.19 17.22 -8.38
N LYS A 21 -4.41 17.35 -7.83
CA LYS A 21 -4.97 16.37 -6.89
C LYS A 21 -5.43 15.09 -7.59
N HIS A 22 -5.25 13.95 -6.93
CA HIS A 22 -5.82 12.66 -7.33
C HIS A 22 -6.35 11.92 -6.10
N PRO A 23 -7.66 11.61 -6.06
CA PRO A 23 -8.32 11.11 -4.87
C PRO A 23 -7.66 9.87 -4.26
N VAL A 24 -7.35 8.86 -5.09
CA VAL A 24 -6.80 7.59 -4.61
C VAL A 24 -5.31 7.69 -4.24
N LEU A 25 -4.49 8.21 -5.15
CA LEU A 25 -3.04 8.28 -4.97
C LEU A 25 -2.62 9.19 -3.81
N ASP A 26 -3.33 10.31 -3.62
CA ASP A 26 -3.05 11.23 -2.52
C ASP A 26 -3.52 10.63 -1.19
N PHE A 27 -4.66 9.92 -1.19
CA PHE A 27 -5.13 9.15 -0.04
C PHE A 27 -4.12 8.09 0.40
N LEU A 28 -3.55 7.31 -0.52
CA LEU A 28 -2.53 6.29 -0.19
C LEU A 28 -1.30 6.91 0.48
N ASN A 29 -0.88 8.10 0.03
CA ASN A 29 0.25 8.79 0.63
C ASN A 29 -0.08 9.32 2.04
N THR A 30 -1.29 9.82 2.27
CA THR A 30 -1.74 10.26 3.59
C THR A 30 -1.91 9.08 4.55
N TYR A 31 -2.48 7.97 4.09
CA TYR A 31 -2.81 6.82 4.94
C TYR A 31 -1.59 5.95 5.25
N TYR A 32 -0.75 5.65 4.26
CA TYR A 32 0.40 4.77 4.42
C TYR A 32 1.74 5.51 4.54
N GLN A 33 1.75 6.84 4.49
CA GLN A 33 2.98 7.66 4.53
C GLN A 33 4.04 7.17 3.54
N LEU A 34 3.60 6.85 2.32
CA LEU A 34 4.39 6.16 1.32
C LEU A 34 5.47 7.07 0.71
N SER A 35 6.72 6.87 1.11
CA SER A 35 7.84 7.64 0.53
C SER A 35 8.25 7.11 -0.84
N LEU A 36 8.08 7.93 -1.88
CA LEU A 36 8.50 7.60 -3.25
C LEU A 36 10.01 7.33 -3.34
N GLY A 37 10.82 8.11 -2.62
CA GLY A 37 12.27 7.88 -2.56
C GLY A 37 12.62 6.50 -1.99
N LYS A 38 11.88 6.03 -0.98
CA LYS A 38 12.08 4.68 -0.41
C LYS A 38 11.65 3.59 -1.38
N LEU A 39 10.62 3.81 -2.20
CA LEU A 39 10.19 2.84 -3.22
C LEU A 39 11.21 2.71 -4.35
N GLU A 40 11.82 3.82 -4.76
CA GLU A 40 12.85 3.86 -5.80
C GLU A 40 14.22 3.35 -5.31
N ALA A 41 14.42 3.29 -4.00
CA ALA A 41 15.63 2.76 -3.36
C ALA A 41 15.57 1.23 -3.31
N TRP A 42 16.50 0.59 -4.02
CA TRP A 42 16.65 -0.86 -3.94
C TRP A 42 17.54 -1.25 -2.76
N HIS A 43 17.20 -2.36 -2.12
CA HIS A 43 17.99 -2.99 -1.08
C HIS A 43 18.10 -4.50 -1.35
N PRO A 44 19.27 -5.12 -1.17
CA PRO A 44 19.39 -6.58 -1.23
C PRO A 44 18.60 -7.20 -0.08
N GLY A 45 17.89 -8.28 -0.36
CA GLY A 45 17.21 -9.07 0.66
C GLY A 45 18.21 -9.77 1.61
N PRO A 46 17.72 -10.31 2.75
CA PRO A 46 18.56 -11.12 3.63
C PRO A 46 19.21 -12.28 2.88
N GLY A 47 20.51 -12.52 3.13
CA GLY A 47 21.27 -13.62 2.52
C GLY A 47 21.89 -13.30 1.15
N VAL A 48 21.57 -12.15 0.55
CA VAL A 48 22.20 -11.70 -0.69
C VAL A 48 23.50 -10.95 -0.36
N ARG A 49 24.60 -11.37 -0.99
CA ARG A 49 25.89 -10.67 -0.92
C ARG A 49 26.11 -9.89 -2.22
N LEU A 50 26.61 -8.69 -2.07
CA LEU A 50 27.04 -7.83 -3.18
C LEU A 50 28.54 -7.58 -3.05
N GLU A 51 29.18 -7.18 -4.13
CA GLU A 51 30.54 -6.68 -4.09
C GLU A 51 30.64 -5.42 -3.23
N ASP A 52 31.72 -5.31 -2.45
CA ASP A 52 32.04 -4.13 -1.67
C ASP A 52 32.73 -3.09 -2.56
N CYS A 53 31.93 -2.25 -3.22
CA CYS A 53 32.38 -1.14 -4.04
C CYS A 53 32.03 0.23 -3.41
N PRO A 54 32.66 1.34 -3.86
CA PRO A 54 32.34 2.68 -3.38
C PRO A 54 30.85 3.04 -3.48
N GLU A 55 30.16 2.58 -4.53
CA GLU A 55 28.72 2.77 -4.73
C GLU A 55 27.91 2.11 -3.62
N ALA A 56 28.24 0.87 -3.27
CA ALA A 56 27.59 0.11 -2.21
C ALA A 56 27.77 0.80 -0.85
N ARG A 57 28.96 1.34 -0.58
CA ARG A 57 29.25 2.10 0.66
C ARG A 57 28.49 3.42 0.76
N ARG A 58 28.20 4.07 -0.38
CA ARG A 58 27.34 5.28 -0.41
C ARG A 58 25.87 4.94 -0.20
N GLN A 59 25.40 3.81 -0.75
CA GLN A 59 23.99 3.44 -0.72
C GLN A 59 23.57 2.72 0.57
N PHE A 60 24.43 1.88 1.14
CA PHE A 60 24.09 1.00 2.26
C PHE A 60 24.78 1.43 3.55
N SER A 61 23.98 1.78 4.55
CA SER A 61 24.48 2.21 5.85
C SER A 61 25.06 1.03 6.65
N SER A 62 26.25 1.23 7.21
CA SER A 62 26.91 0.30 8.15
C SER A 62 26.08 0.01 9.41
N ARG A 63 25.03 0.81 9.70
CA ARG A 63 24.06 0.52 10.77
C ARG A 63 23.28 -0.77 10.52
N HIS A 64 23.01 -1.11 9.27
CA HIS A 64 22.21 -2.30 8.93
C HIS A 64 22.99 -3.30 8.07
N TYR A 65 24.08 -2.85 7.44
CA TYR A 65 24.89 -3.65 6.53
C TYR A 65 26.25 -3.95 7.12
N ARG A 66 26.77 -5.12 6.80
CA ARG A 66 28.14 -5.52 7.11
C ARG A 66 28.95 -5.51 5.82
N PHE A 67 30.11 -4.87 5.89
CA PHE A 67 31.12 -4.82 4.84
C PHE A 67 32.34 -5.59 5.34
N ALA A 68 32.74 -6.66 4.67
CA ALA A 68 33.87 -7.49 5.05
C ALA A 68 34.34 -8.33 3.86
N GLY A 69 35.66 -8.56 3.74
CA GLY A 69 36.22 -9.49 2.76
C GLY A 69 35.80 -9.22 1.32
N GLY A 70 35.68 -7.96 0.92
CA GLY A 70 35.31 -7.56 -0.44
C GLY A 70 33.82 -7.71 -0.78
N TRP A 71 32.95 -7.99 0.19
CA TRP A 71 31.51 -8.05 -0.02
C TRP A 71 30.73 -7.23 1.02
N CYS A 72 29.49 -6.89 0.67
CA CYS A 72 28.53 -6.28 1.57
C CYS A 72 27.18 -7.02 1.56
N ALA A 73 26.54 -7.12 2.73
CA ALA A 73 25.22 -7.72 2.87
C ALA A 73 24.45 -7.10 4.05
N LEU A 74 23.12 -7.20 3.99
CA LEU A 74 22.26 -6.90 5.13
C LEU A 74 22.60 -7.86 6.28
N ASP A 75 22.82 -7.31 7.48
CA ASP A 75 23.13 -8.07 8.69
C ASP A 75 21.95 -8.02 9.66
N PRO A 76 21.13 -9.09 9.75
CA PRO A 76 19.96 -9.10 10.63
C PRO A 76 20.30 -8.92 12.12
N SER A 77 21.53 -9.22 12.54
CA SER A 77 21.97 -9.01 13.92
C SER A 77 22.15 -7.53 14.28
N ARG A 78 22.34 -6.66 13.28
CA ARG A 78 22.44 -5.20 13.45
C ARG A 78 21.07 -4.51 13.43
N LEU A 79 20.00 -5.23 13.11
CA LEU A 79 18.65 -4.70 13.15
C LEU A 79 18.11 -4.74 14.58
N GLU A 80 17.40 -3.68 14.97
CA GLU A 80 16.64 -3.70 16.22
C GLU A 80 15.66 -4.87 16.25
N GLU A 81 15.52 -5.50 17.41
CA GLU A 81 14.67 -6.68 17.59
C GLU A 81 13.23 -6.46 17.09
N LYS A 82 12.65 -5.29 17.38
CA LYS A 82 11.31 -4.90 16.91
C LYS A 82 11.25 -4.82 15.37
N ALA A 83 12.28 -4.26 14.74
CA ALA A 83 12.35 -4.16 13.29
C ALA A 83 12.50 -5.55 12.65
N ARG A 84 13.33 -6.42 13.24
CA ARG A 84 13.52 -7.81 12.81
C ARG A 84 12.21 -8.60 12.87
N ARG A 85 11.49 -8.55 13.99
CA ARG A 85 10.17 -9.21 14.14
C ARG A 85 9.14 -8.71 13.13
N ARG A 86 9.10 -7.40 12.87
CA ARG A 86 8.21 -6.80 11.87
C ARG A 86 8.51 -7.29 10.46
N LEU A 87 9.79 -7.32 10.06
CA LEU A 87 10.21 -7.84 8.75
C LEU A 87 9.86 -9.33 8.61
N GLN A 88 10.09 -10.15 9.65
CA GLN A 88 9.70 -11.56 9.64
C GLN A 88 8.19 -11.75 9.48
N PHE A 89 7.38 -10.93 10.15
CA PHE A 89 5.93 -10.94 9.97
C PHE A 89 5.53 -10.56 8.53
N MET A 90 6.07 -9.47 7.99
CA MET A 90 5.80 -9.03 6.62
C MET A 90 6.18 -10.10 5.59
N ILE A 91 7.36 -10.70 5.71
CA ILE A 91 7.81 -11.77 4.80
C ILE A 91 6.88 -12.98 4.89
N ARG A 92 6.47 -13.39 6.10
CA ARG A 92 5.52 -14.50 6.29
C ARG A 92 4.16 -14.20 5.68
N LEU A 93 3.65 -12.98 5.89
CA LEU A 93 2.38 -12.55 5.32
C LEU A 93 2.43 -12.58 3.79
N LEU A 94 3.44 -11.94 3.18
CA LEU A 94 3.59 -11.86 1.73
C LEU A 94 3.70 -13.25 1.10
N ARG A 95 4.51 -14.15 1.68
CA ARG A 95 4.61 -15.55 1.22
C ARG A 95 3.29 -16.30 1.36
N ALA A 96 2.56 -16.11 2.47
CA ALA A 96 1.28 -16.79 2.69
C ALA A 96 0.17 -16.30 1.73
N THR A 97 0.32 -15.12 1.14
CA THR A 97 -0.66 -14.51 0.24
C THR A 97 -0.26 -14.51 -1.23
N ASP A 98 0.95 -14.95 -1.57
CA ASP A 98 1.53 -14.81 -2.92
C ASP A 98 0.67 -15.47 -4.01
N ASP A 99 0.17 -16.68 -3.72
CA ASP A 99 -0.68 -17.44 -4.65
C ASP A 99 -2.18 -17.26 -4.41
N ARG A 100 -2.57 -16.39 -3.46
CA ARG A 100 -4.00 -16.19 -3.16
C ARG A 100 -4.62 -15.26 -4.19
N PRO A 101 -5.79 -15.59 -4.76
CA PRO A 101 -6.51 -14.67 -5.62
C PRO A 101 -6.83 -13.39 -4.84
N PRO A 102 -6.55 -12.20 -5.39
CA PRO A 102 -6.82 -10.96 -4.70
C PRO A 102 -8.33 -10.77 -4.54
N ASN A 103 -8.77 -10.45 -3.32
CA ASN A 103 -10.15 -10.08 -3.04
C ASN A 103 -10.26 -8.56 -3.01
N PHE A 104 -10.89 -7.99 -4.04
CA PHE A 104 -11.12 -6.54 -4.17
C PHE A 104 -12.51 -6.11 -3.71
N ALA A 105 -13.31 -7.01 -3.15
CA ALA A 105 -14.64 -6.68 -2.66
C ALA A 105 -14.54 -6.05 -1.26
N CYS A 106 -14.67 -4.73 -1.20
CA CYS A 106 -14.80 -4.00 0.07
C CYS A 106 -16.20 -4.22 0.71
N HIS A 107 -17.12 -4.89 0.00
CA HIS A 107 -18.48 -5.24 0.43
C HIS A 107 -19.29 -4.08 1.05
N GLY A 108 -18.96 -2.83 0.72
CA GLY A 108 -19.52 -1.65 1.38
C GLY A 108 -19.07 -1.41 2.83
N LEU A 109 -18.21 -2.27 3.39
CA LEU A 109 -17.67 -2.14 4.76
C LEU A 109 -16.82 -0.86 4.90
N HIS A 110 -16.06 -0.52 3.86
CA HIS A 110 -15.28 0.72 3.82
C HIS A 110 -16.20 1.95 3.87
N GLU A 111 -17.36 1.85 3.23
CA GLU A 111 -18.33 2.94 3.14
C GLU A 111 -19.16 3.06 4.42
N TRP A 112 -19.41 1.94 5.10
CA TRP A 112 -19.96 1.90 6.46
C TRP A 112 -18.99 2.55 7.45
N ALA A 113 -17.70 2.20 7.40
CA ALA A 113 -16.68 2.78 8.27
C ALA A 113 -16.51 4.29 8.06
N MET A 114 -16.65 4.78 6.82
CA MET A 114 -16.60 6.21 6.51
C MET A 114 -17.77 7.02 7.08
N VAL A 115 -18.92 6.40 7.36
CA VAL A 115 -20.10 7.08 7.91
C VAL A 115 -20.33 6.77 9.39
N TYR A 116 -19.72 5.71 9.93
CA TYR A 116 -19.89 5.24 11.31
C TYR A 116 -19.60 6.36 12.33
N ARG A 117 -20.67 6.79 13.04
CA ARG A 117 -20.68 7.90 14.01
C ARG A 117 -20.17 9.26 13.47
N GLY A 118 -20.06 9.43 12.15
CA GLY A 118 -19.65 10.70 11.53
C GLY A 118 -20.83 11.58 11.14
N THR A 119 -20.77 12.88 11.43
CA THR A 119 -21.74 13.89 10.96
C THR A 119 -21.39 14.46 9.58
N MET A 120 -20.15 14.29 9.12
CA MET A 120 -19.63 14.82 7.85
C MET A 120 -18.78 13.79 7.10
N VAL A 121 -18.99 13.71 5.78
CA VAL A 121 -18.23 12.84 4.87
C VAL A 121 -16.95 13.55 4.44
N ARG A 122 -15.78 13.01 4.82
CA ARG A 122 -14.46 13.63 4.60
C ARG A 122 -14.02 13.71 3.12
N HIS A 123 -14.69 13.02 2.20
CA HIS A 123 -14.30 12.90 0.78
C HIS A 123 -15.38 13.32 -0.22
N ARG A 124 -16.42 14.03 0.26
CA ARG A 124 -17.61 14.36 -0.55
C ARG A 124 -17.31 15.13 -1.83
N GLU A 125 -16.22 15.90 -1.83
CA GLU A 125 -15.79 16.75 -2.93
C GLU A 125 -14.94 16.03 -3.98
N THR A 126 -14.47 14.80 -3.72
CA THR A 126 -13.48 14.14 -4.59
C THR A 126 -13.94 12.82 -5.19
N VAL A 127 -14.80 12.04 -4.51
CA VAL A 127 -15.36 10.79 -5.05
C VAL A 127 -16.78 10.57 -4.53
N PRO A 128 -17.80 10.37 -5.39
CA PRO A 128 -19.13 10.01 -4.94
C PRO A 128 -19.17 8.58 -4.37
N PHE A 129 -19.99 8.35 -3.35
CA PHE A 129 -20.26 6.99 -2.87
C PHE A 129 -21.00 6.17 -3.94
N ARG A 130 -20.78 4.86 -3.95
CA ARG A 130 -21.53 3.92 -4.81
C ARG A 130 -23.03 3.86 -4.49
N CYS A 131 -23.46 4.37 -3.34
CA CYS A 131 -24.86 4.42 -2.90
C CYS A 131 -25.18 5.75 -2.22
N ASP A 132 -26.40 6.24 -2.44
CA ASP A 132 -26.92 7.50 -1.88
C ASP A 132 -26.79 7.55 -0.34
N PHE A 133 -26.17 8.62 0.16
CA PHE A 133 -25.91 8.87 1.58
C PHE A 133 -27.21 8.97 2.40
N ARG A 134 -28.32 9.44 1.80
CA ARG A 134 -29.62 9.57 2.49
C ARG A 134 -30.21 8.21 2.89
N ARG A 135 -30.02 7.18 2.06
CA ARG A 135 -30.48 5.80 2.31
C ARG A 135 -29.69 5.10 3.42
N LYS A 136 -28.46 5.54 3.72
CA LYS A 136 -27.58 4.95 4.74
C LYS A 136 -27.93 5.37 6.18
N ARG A 137 -28.61 6.51 6.38
CA ARG A 137 -28.98 7.03 7.72
C ARG A 137 -30.20 6.33 8.34
N SER A 138 -31.11 5.80 7.51
CA SER A 138 -32.34 5.14 7.96
C SER A 138 -32.13 3.68 8.37
N ILE A 139 -31.00 3.08 8.00
CA ILE A 139 -30.66 1.69 8.30
C ILE A 139 -29.82 1.70 9.57
N GLY A 140 -30.36 1.12 10.66
CA GLY A 140 -29.80 1.19 11.99
C GLY A 140 -28.30 0.88 12.07
N TRP A 141 -27.59 1.73 12.82
CA TRP A 141 -26.14 1.76 13.05
C TRP A 141 -25.52 0.51 13.68
N SER A 142 -26.35 -0.48 14.02
CA SER A 142 -26.02 -1.57 14.95
C SER A 142 -25.56 -2.86 14.28
N ASN A 143 -25.68 -3.03 12.95
CA ASN A 143 -25.25 -4.26 12.28
C ASN A 143 -24.50 -4.04 10.95
N PRO A 144 -23.16 -4.23 10.91
CA PRO A 144 -22.38 -4.12 9.67
C PRO A 144 -22.74 -5.18 8.63
N ALA A 145 -23.22 -6.36 9.03
CA ALA A 145 -23.63 -7.41 8.09
C ALA A 145 -24.92 -7.06 7.32
N ALA A 146 -25.86 -6.38 7.97
CA ALA A 146 -27.10 -5.92 7.32
C ALA A 146 -26.84 -4.81 6.29
N PHE A 147 -25.85 -3.94 6.54
CA PHE A 147 -25.43 -2.91 5.59
C PHE A 147 -24.80 -3.52 4.32
N VAL A 148 -23.91 -4.50 4.50
CA VAL A 148 -23.22 -5.22 3.41
C VAL A 148 -24.20 -5.96 2.49
N ALA A 149 -25.23 -6.60 3.06
CA ALA A 149 -26.23 -7.34 2.29
C ALA A 149 -27.07 -6.44 1.37
N LEU A 150 -27.29 -5.18 1.75
CA LEU A 150 -28.16 -4.24 1.03
C LEU A 150 -27.46 -3.46 -0.10
N THR A 151 -26.12 -3.38 -0.07
CA THR A 151 -25.32 -2.68 -1.09
C THR A 151 -24.74 -3.62 -2.15
N SER A 152 -24.94 -4.93 -2.00
CA SER A 152 -24.46 -5.96 -2.92
C SER A 152 -25.53 -6.29 -3.96
N THR A 153 -25.61 -5.55 -5.07
CA THR A 153 -26.40 -5.97 -6.25
C THR A 153 -25.57 -6.90 -7.16
N PRO A 154 -26.17 -7.94 -7.79
CA PRO A 154 -25.41 -8.97 -8.52
C PRO A 154 -24.84 -8.52 -9.89
N SER A 155 -25.02 -7.28 -10.32
CA SER A 155 -24.93 -6.90 -11.74
C SER A 155 -23.61 -6.28 -12.21
N ASP A 156 -22.60 -6.08 -11.36
CA ASP A 156 -21.38 -5.32 -11.74
C ASP A 156 -20.16 -6.17 -12.17
N PHE A 157 -20.31 -7.49 -12.36
CA PHE A 157 -19.22 -8.36 -12.82
C PHE A 157 -19.24 -8.59 -14.33
N SER A 158 -18.98 -7.53 -15.09
CA SER A 158 -18.66 -7.59 -16.52
C SER A 158 -17.51 -6.64 -16.87
N LEU A 159 -16.33 -6.89 -16.31
CA LEU A 159 -15.07 -6.39 -16.88
C LEU A 159 -14.30 -7.59 -17.41
N ARG A 160 -14.56 -7.87 -18.69
CA ARG A 160 -13.81 -8.81 -19.52
C ARG A 160 -12.32 -8.51 -19.39
N ARG A 161 -11.56 -9.56 -19.05
CA ARG A 161 -10.14 -9.69 -19.40
C ARG A 161 -9.97 -9.29 -20.88
N ARG A 162 -9.25 -8.21 -21.16
CA ARG A 162 -8.48 -8.10 -22.41
C ARG A 162 -7.03 -8.33 -22.03
N ASN A 163 -6.59 -9.56 -22.21
CA ASN A 163 -5.18 -9.86 -22.42
C ASN A 163 -4.75 -9.17 -23.72
N ARG A 164 -3.70 -8.35 -23.65
CA ARG A 164 -2.56 -8.36 -24.56
C ARG A 164 -1.39 -7.66 -23.87
#